data_AF-W1X9W1-F1
#
_entry.id   AF-W1X9W1-F1
#
_cell.length_a   1.000
_cell.length_b   1.000
_cell.length_c   1.000
_cell.angle_alpha   90.00
_cell.angle_beta   90.00
_cell.angle_gamma   90.00
#
_symmetry.space_group_name_H-M   'P 1'
#
loop_
_entity.id
_entity.type
_entity.pdbx_description
1 polymer ?
#
loop_
_entity_poly.entity_id
_entity_poly.type
_entity_poly.pdbx_seq_one_letter_code
_entity_poly.pdbx_strand_id
1 'polypeptide(L)'
;QPVADRLLRPIESTYPTWNNSQKVDYIVVLGGGYTWNPQWAPSSNLINNSLPRLNEGIRLWRENPGSKLIFTGGVAKTNTVSTAEVGARVAQSLGVPREQIITLDLPKDTEEEAAAVKQAIGDAPFLLVTSASHLPRAMIF
;
A
#
# COMPACT_ATOMS: atom_id res chain seq x y z
N GLN A 1 -15.36 13.75 -5.67
CA GLN A 1 -15.48 15.23 -5.49
C GLN A 1 -14.91 15.87 -6.75
N PRO A 2 -15.72 16.54 -7.60
CA PRO A 2 -15.35 16.79 -9.00
C PRO A 2 -14.20 17.80 -9.25
N VAL A 3 -13.81 18.60 -8.25
CA VAL A 3 -12.68 19.55 -8.38
C VAL A 3 -11.33 18.86 -8.12
N ALA A 4 -11.27 17.94 -7.16
CA ALA A 4 -10.06 17.17 -6.87
C ALA A 4 -9.67 16.27 -8.06
N ASP A 5 -10.66 15.65 -8.70
CA ASP A 5 -10.46 14.76 -9.86
C ASP A 5 -9.83 15.51 -11.06
N ARG A 6 -10.07 16.81 -11.25
CA ARG A 6 -9.42 17.60 -12.32
C ARG A 6 -7.96 17.95 -12.02
N LEU A 7 -7.60 18.12 -10.74
CA LEU A 7 -6.23 18.45 -10.34
C LEU A 7 -5.31 17.22 -10.37
N LEU A 8 -5.87 16.02 -10.21
CA LEU A 8 -5.13 14.76 -10.18
C LEU A 8 -4.93 14.12 -11.56
N ARG A 9 -5.80 14.42 -12.54
CA ARG A 9 -5.73 13.91 -13.92
C ARG A 9 -4.35 13.98 -14.60
N PRO A 10 -3.59 15.09 -14.55
CA PRO A 10 -2.28 15.16 -15.22
C PRO A 10 -1.26 14.17 -14.62
N ILE A 11 -1.36 13.93 -13.32
CA ILE A 11 -0.49 13.01 -12.59
C ILE A 11 -0.87 11.58 -12.94
N GLU A 12 -2.17 11.25 -12.97
CA GLU A 12 -2.69 9.94 -13.35
C GLU A 12 -2.34 9.56 -14.80
N SER A 13 -2.31 10.51 -15.74
CA SER A 13 -1.95 10.24 -17.14
C SER A 13 -0.44 10.01 -17.38
N THR A 14 0.41 10.29 -16.39
CA THR A 14 1.87 10.23 -16.54
C THR A 14 2.43 8.84 -16.19
N TYR A 15 1.70 8.04 -15.40
CA TYR A 15 2.18 6.73 -14.95
C TYR A 15 1.39 5.59 -15.60
N PRO A 16 2.05 4.62 -16.24
CA PRO A 16 1.37 3.52 -16.90
C PRO A 16 0.62 2.66 -15.87
N THR A 17 -0.67 2.46 -16.10
CA THR A 17 -1.47 1.51 -15.30
C THR A 17 -1.14 0.09 -15.76
N TRP A 18 -0.92 -0.80 -14.81
CA TRP A 18 -0.67 -2.21 -15.11
C TRP A 18 -1.91 -2.86 -15.73
N ASN A 19 -1.74 -3.54 -16.86
CA ASN A 19 -2.81 -4.15 -17.66
C ASN A 19 -2.64 -5.67 -17.80
N ASN A 20 -2.03 -6.32 -16.80
CA ASN A 20 -1.75 -7.76 -16.78
C ASN A 20 -0.82 -8.26 -17.91
N SER A 21 -0.03 -7.37 -18.51
CA SER A 21 0.95 -7.73 -19.55
C SER A 21 2.22 -8.38 -19.00
N GLN A 22 2.56 -8.16 -17.73
CA GLN A 22 3.77 -8.70 -17.10
C GLN A 22 3.50 -9.13 -15.65
N LYS A 23 3.89 -10.34 -15.29
CA LYS A 23 3.89 -10.79 -13.89
C LYS A 23 4.95 -10.05 -13.08
N VAL A 24 4.59 -9.66 -11.86
CA VAL A 24 5.54 -9.15 -10.86
C VAL A 24 5.50 -10.02 -9.62
N ASP A 25 6.58 -10.06 -8.86
CA ASP A 25 6.64 -10.84 -7.62
C ASP A 25 6.07 -10.08 -6.42
N TYR A 26 6.00 -8.74 -6.51
CA TYR A 26 5.66 -7.89 -5.38
C TYR A 26 4.67 -6.77 -5.74
N ILE A 27 3.76 -6.51 -4.82
CA ILE A 27 2.82 -5.39 -4.86
C ILE A 27 2.98 -4.60 -3.56
N VAL A 28 3.56 -3.41 -3.67
CA VAL A 28 3.84 -2.50 -2.55
C VAL A 28 2.66 -1.56 -2.37
N VAL A 29 2.02 -1.60 -1.21
CA VAL A 29 0.88 -0.74 -0.86
C VAL A 29 1.33 0.26 0.20
N LEU A 30 1.39 1.53 -0.20
CA LEU A 30 1.84 2.59 0.71
C LEU A 30 0.80 2.92 1.78
N GLY A 31 1.31 3.05 3.00
CA GLY A 31 0.56 3.54 4.14
C GLY A 31 -0.04 4.93 3.90
N GLY A 32 -1.05 5.25 4.70
CA GLY A 32 -1.72 6.54 4.68
C GLY A 32 -2.26 6.86 6.06
N GLY A 33 -3.48 7.39 6.12
CA GLY A 33 -4.13 7.60 7.40
C GLY A 33 -4.62 6.26 7.99
N TYR A 34 -4.43 6.09 9.30
CA TYR A 34 -5.01 4.97 10.05
C TYR A 34 -5.26 5.37 11.51
N THR A 35 -6.05 4.54 12.20
CA THR A 35 -6.24 4.55 13.66
C THR A 35 -6.08 3.13 14.18
N TRP A 36 -6.12 2.96 15.51
CA TRP A 36 -6.05 1.63 16.10
C TRP A 36 -7.05 1.44 17.24
N ASN A 37 -7.97 0.50 17.03
CA ASN A 37 -8.82 -0.08 18.05
C ASN A 37 -9.02 -1.58 17.74
N PRO A 38 -8.54 -2.50 18.61
CA PRO A 38 -8.64 -3.94 18.39
C PRO A 38 -10.09 -4.48 18.46
N GLN A 39 -11.03 -3.71 19.01
CA GLN A 39 -12.44 -4.10 19.13
C GLN A 39 -13.26 -3.74 17.88
N TRP A 40 -12.70 -2.95 16.97
CA TRP A 40 -13.38 -2.58 15.74
C TRP A 40 -13.15 -3.62 14.65
N ALA A 41 -14.05 -3.66 13.65
CA ALA A 41 -13.78 -4.40 12.43
C ALA A 41 -12.42 -3.97 11.86
N PRO A 42 -11.57 -4.89 11.35
CA PRO A 42 -10.22 -4.55 10.91
C PRO A 42 -10.19 -3.36 9.94
N SER A 43 -11.07 -3.33 8.96
CA SER A 43 -11.19 -2.25 7.96
C SER A 43 -11.53 -0.89 8.55
N SER A 44 -12.20 -0.81 9.71
CA SER A 44 -12.53 0.45 10.40
C SER A 44 -11.29 1.16 10.96
N ASN A 45 -10.12 0.51 10.97
CA ASN A 45 -8.85 1.09 11.35
C ASN A 45 -8.14 1.82 10.21
N LEU A 46 -8.59 1.67 8.95
CA LEU A 46 -8.04 2.38 7.79
C LEU A 46 -8.92 3.58 7.45
N ILE A 47 -8.30 4.76 7.32
CA ILE A 47 -9.00 6.01 7.02
C ILE A 47 -8.52 6.62 5.71
N ASN A 48 -9.32 7.54 5.17
CA ASN A 48 -9.01 8.28 3.94
C ASN A 48 -8.64 7.34 2.78
N ASN A 49 -7.47 7.55 2.16
CA ASN A 49 -7.03 6.82 0.97
C ASN A 49 -6.42 5.44 1.28
N SER A 50 -6.26 5.06 2.55
CA SER A 50 -5.63 3.78 2.91
C SER A 50 -6.49 2.58 2.51
N LEU A 51 -7.81 2.66 2.69
CA LEU A 51 -8.71 1.56 2.35
C LEU A 51 -8.85 1.34 0.82
N PRO A 52 -9.03 2.40 -0.01
CA PRO A 52 -8.98 2.24 -1.47
C PRO A 52 -7.65 1.64 -1.97
N ARG A 53 -6.50 2.06 -1.44
CA ARG A 53 -5.19 1.49 -1.79
C ARG A 53 -5.09 0.02 -1.40
N LEU A 54 -5.53 -0.35 -0.20
CA LEU A 54 -5.56 -1.74 0.22
C LEU A 54 -6.44 -2.59 -0.70
N ASN A 55 -7.63 -2.09 -1.05
CA ASN A 55 -8.53 -2.81 -1.94
C ASN A 55 -7.90 -3.04 -3.32
N GLU A 56 -7.24 -2.02 -3.87
CA GLU A 56 -6.52 -2.14 -5.15
C GLU A 56 -5.35 -3.12 -5.05
N GLY A 57 -4.58 -3.07 -3.96
CA GLY A 57 -3.52 -4.05 -3.69
C GLY A 57 -4.06 -5.49 -3.70
N ILE A 58 -5.17 -5.76 -3.00
CA ILE A 58 -5.79 -7.09 -2.97
C ILE A 58 -6.31 -7.50 -4.36
N ARG A 59 -6.91 -6.58 -5.12
CA ARG A 59 -7.36 -6.86 -6.49
C ARG A 59 -6.19 -7.26 -7.38
N LEU A 60 -5.10 -6.48 -7.37
CA LEU A 60 -3.87 -6.78 -8.12
C LEU A 60 -3.24 -8.10 -7.68
N TRP A 61 -3.24 -8.40 -6.38
CA TRP A 61 -2.72 -9.67 -5.86
C TRP A 61 -3.51 -10.88 -6.37
N ARG A 62 -4.85 -10.76 -6.45
CA ARG A 62 -5.71 -11.81 -7.03
C ARG A 62 -5.48 -11.97 -8.54
N GLU A 63 -5.26 -10.87 -9.25
CA GLU A 63 -5.01 -10.87 -10.70
C GLU A 63 -3.58 -11.28 -11.08
N ASN A 64 -2.66 -11.25 -10.12
CA ASN A 64 -1.28 -11.64 -10.29
C ASN A 64 -0.87 -12.81 -9.35
N PRO A 65 -1.37 -14.04 -9.59
CA PRO A 65 -1.09 -15.19 -8.72
C PRO A 65 0.40 -15.47 -8.57
N GLY A 66 0.83 -15.72 -7.33
CA GLY A 66 2.24 -15.94 -6.97
C GLY A 66 2.94 -14.71 -6.40
N SER A 67 2.34 -13.52 -6.54
CA SER A 67 2.87 -12.29 -5.95
C SER A 67 2.63 -12.21 -4.45
N LYS A 68 3.45 -11.41 -3.77
CA LYS A 68 3.29 -11.02 -2.36
C LYS A 68 2.81 -9.58 -2.22
N LEU A 69 1.96 -9.33 -1.23
CA LEU A 69 1.59 -7.99 -0.79
C LEU A 69 2.61 -7.47 0.21
N ILE A 70 3.09 -6.25 0.01
CA ILE A 70 3.97 -5.54 0.96
C ILE A 70 3.22 -4.32 1.47
N PHE A 71 2.99 -4.23 2.78
CA PHE A 71 2.47 -3.02 3.42
C PHE A 71 3.61 -2.28 4.11
N THR A 72 3.67 -0.96 3.93
CA THR A 72 4.71 -0.10 4.51
C THR A 72 4.13 0.89 5.52
N GLY A 73 4.99 1.35 6.42
CA GLY A 73 4.74 2.49 7.29
C GLY A 73 4.64 2.09 8.77
N GLY A 74 5.29 2.89 9.60
CA GLY A 74 5.49 2.62 11.01
C GLY A 74 4.38 3.08 11.94
N VAL A 75 4.73 3.10 13.23
CA VAL A 75 3.82 3.45 14.32
C VAL A 75 3.63 4.96 14.39
N ALA A 76 2.38 5.42 14.28
CA ALA A 76 2.02 6.81 14.52
C ALA A 76 2.06 7.07 16.02
N LYS A 77 2.44 8.28 16.44
CA LYS A 77 2.66 8.65 17.85
C LYS A 77 1.51 8.27 18.81
N THR A 78 0.29 8.19 18.30
CA THR A 78 -0.93 7.90 19.07
C THR A 78 -1.39 6.44 19.01
N ASN A 79 -0.70 5.58 18.26
CA ASN A 79 -1.10 4.19 18.03
C ASN A 79 -0.03 3.23 18.59
N THR A 80 -0.42 1.98 18.83
CA THR A 80 0.48 0.91 19.31
C THR A 80 0.81 -0.13 18.24
N VAL A 81 0.22 0.01 17.04
CA VAL A 81 0.37 -0.90 15.90
C VAL A 81 0.75 -0.04 14.70
N SER A 82 1.65 -0.53 13.84
CA SER A 82 2.11 0.18 12.66
C SER A 82 1.05 0.23 11.56
N THR A 83 1.13 1.21 10.66
CA THR A 83 0.25 1.27 9.48
C THR A 83 0.37 -0.01 8.65
N ALA A 84 1.60 -0.53 8.51
CA ALA A 84 1.88 -1.77 7.80
C ALA A 84 1.12 -2.96 8.38
N GLU A 85 1.17 -3.15 9.70
CA GLU A 85 0.51 -4.25 10.38
C GLU A 85 -1.02 -4.09 10.40
N VAL A 86 -1.54 -2.87 10.52
CA VAL A 86 -2.98 -2.61 10.36
C VAL A 86 -3.45 -3.02 8.95
N GLY A 87 -2.73 -2.61 7.91
CA GLY A 87 -2.99 -3.02 6.52
C GLY A 87 -2.97 -4.54 6.35
N ALA A 88 -1.96 -5.21 6.91
CA ALA A 88 -1.86 -6.67 6.88
C ALA A 88 -3.04 -7.38 7.56
N ARG A 89 -3.53 -6.86 8.70
CA ARG A 89 -4.71 -7.43 9.40
C ARG A 89 -5.99 -7.24 8.60
N VAL A 90 -6.15 -6.09 7.96
CA VAL A 90 -7.30 -5.84 7.08
C VAL A 90 -7.26 -6.79 5.88
N ALA A 91 -6.10 -6.95 5.23
CA ALA A 91 -5.95 -7.87 4.10
C ALA A 91 -6.22 -9.33 4.48
N GLN A 92 -5.75 -9.77 5.66
CA GLN A 92 -6.07 -11.10 6.19
C GLN A 92 -7.56 -11.29 6.42
N SER A 93 -8.23 -10.29 6.98
CA SER A 93 -9.69 -10.34 7.17
C SER A 93 -10.48 -10.44 5.86
N LEU A 94 -9.86 -10.10 4.73
CA LEU A 94 -10.41 -10.16 3.37
C LEU A 94 -9.90 -11.36 2.56
N GLY A 95 -9.24 -12.31 3.22
CA GLY A 95 -8.85 -13.61 2.66
C GLY A 95 -7.45 -13.69 2.07
N VAL A 96 -6.56 -12.71 2.32
CA VAL A 96 -5.14 -12.85 1.96
C VAL A 96 -4.41 -13.66 3.05
N PRO A 97 -3.75 -14.78 2.73
CA PRO A 97 -2.98 -15.55 3.70
C PRO A 97 -1.80 -14.75 4.28
N ARG A 98 -1.47 -14.91 5.57
CA ARG A 98 -0.40 -14.12 6.23
C ARG A 98 0.96 -14.32 5.58
N GLU A 99 1.24 -15.52 5.10
CA GLU A 99 2.47 -15.90 4.40
C GLU A 99 2.66 -15.20 3.04
N GLN A 100 1.57 -14.66 2.49
CA GLN A 100 1.57 -13.84 1.27
C GLN A 100 1.73 -12.34 1.57
N ILE A 101 1.87 -11.96 2.84
CA ILE A 101 1.97 -10.57 3.27
C ILE A 101 3.31 -10.31 3.95
N ILE A 102 4.04 -9.32 3.46
CA ILE A 102 5.23 -8.74 4.07
C ILE A 102 4.84 -7.41 4.72
N THR A 103 5.32 -7.17 5.94
CA THR A 103 5.11 -5.92 6.67
C THR A 103 6.45 -5.22 6.89
N LEU A 104 6.57 -3.99 6.42
CA LEU A 104 7.72 -3.10 6.66
C LEU A 104 7.27 -2.00 7.62
N ASP A 105 7.42 -2.23 8.92
CA ASP A 105 6.75 -1.50 10.01
C ASP A 105 7.64 -0.51 10.78
N LEU A 106 8.88 -0.33 10.33
CA LEU A 106 9.84 0.63 10.89
C LEU A 106 9.82 2.02 10.20
N PRO A 107 9.65 2.13 8.86
CA PRO A 107 9.77 3.41 8.16
C PRO A 107 8.78 4.49 8.62
N LYS A 108 9.25 5.73 8.71
CA LYS A 108 8.45 6.88 9.19
C LYS A 108 8.14 7.91 8.11
N ASP A 109 8.91 7.90 7.03
CA ASP A 109 8.74 8.78 5.89
C ASP A 109 8.98 8.03 4.56
N THR A 110 8.75 8.73 3.46
CA THR A 110 8.82 8.17 2.10
C THR A 110 10.20 7.65 1.74
N GLU A 111 11.27 8.29 2.20
CA GLU A 111 12.65 7.88 1.87
C GLU A 111 13.01 6.59 2.61
N GLU A 112 12.65 6.50 3.89
CA GLU A 112 12.80 5.27 4.67
C GLU A 112 11.94 4.12 4.11
N GLU A 113 10.73 4.40 3.61
CA GLU A 113 9.88 3.38 2.99
C GLU A 113 10.51 2.84 1.70
N ALA A 114 11.03 3.72 0.83
CA ALA A 114 11.72 3.32 -0.39
C ALA A 114 12.97 2.48 -0.08
N ALA A 115 13.78 2.89 0.90
CA ALA A 115 14.95 2.14 1.33
C ALA A 115 14.58 0.76 1.91
N ALA A 116 13.52 0.67 2.72
CA ALA A 116 13.07 -0.59 3.28
C ALA A 116 12.53 -1.55 2.21
N VAL A 117 11.78 -1.03 1.23
CA VAL A 117 11.34 -1.82 0.07
C VAL A 117 12.56 -2.32 -0.71
N LYS A 118 13.52 -1.43 -1.03
CA LYS A 118 14.76 -1.80 -1.71
C LYS A 118 15.52 -2.91 -1.00
N GLN A 119 15.62 -2.83 0.33
CA GLN A 119 16.26 -3.85 1.13
C GLN A 119 15.50 -5.19 1.10
N ALA A 120 14.16 -5.16 1.07
CA ALA A 120 13.33 -6.35 1.08
C ALA A 120 13.30 -7.10 -0.26
N ILE A 121 13.34 -6.39 -1.40
CA ILE A 121 13.12 -6.99 -2.73
C ILE A 121 14.26 -6.77 -3.73
N GLY A 122 15.29 -5.98 -3.38
CA GLY A 122 16.42 -5.68 -4.26
C GLY A 122 16.02 -4.85 -5.47
N ASP A 123 16.38 -5.32 -6.67
CA ASP A 123 16.03 -4.72 -7.97
C ASP A 123 14.79 -5.36 -8.62
N ALA A 124 14.07 -6.23 -7.89
CA ALA A 124 12.90 -6.89 -8.44
C ALA A 124 11.81 -5.86 -8.84
N PRO A 125 11.23 -5.97 -10.05
CA PRO A 125 10.13 -5.09 -10.44
C PRO A 125 8.90 -5.35 -9.56
N PHE A 126 8.17 -4.29 -9.24
CA PHE A 126 6.99 -4.35 -8.38
C PHE A 126 5.90 -3.40 -8.86
N LEU A 127 4.66 -3.66 -8.44
CA LEU A 127 3.56 -2.70 -8.57
C LEU A 127 3.51 -1.81 -7.34
N LEU A 128 3.51 -0.51 -7.53
CA LEU A 128 3.33 0.47 -6.45
C LEU A 128 1.87 0.94 -6.40
N VAL A 129 1.21 0.71 -5.28
CA VAL A 129 -0.17 1.14 -5.02
C VAL A 129 -0.16 2.33 -4.08
N THR A 130 -0.48 3.50 -4.63
CA THR A 130 -0.63 4.76 -3.92
C THR A 130 -1.82 5.55 -4.47
N SER A 131 -2.15 6.70 -3.89
CA SER A 131 -3.19 7.58 -4.42
C SER A 131 -2.59 8.67 -5.30
N ALA A 132 -3.32 9.16 -6.30
CA ALA A 132 -2.84 10.17 -7.25
C ALA A 132 -2.28 11.44 -6.59
N SER A 133 -2.88 11.91 -5.49
CA SER A 133 -2.37 13.07 -4.73
C SER A 133 -1.02 12.84 -4.04
N HIS A 134 -0.57 11.59 -3.96
CA HIS A 134 0.68 11.17 -3.33
C HIS A 134 1.70 10.65 -4.35
N LEU A 135 1.33 10.51 -5.63
CA LEU A 135 2.24 10.02 -6.69
C LEU A 135 3.52 10.86 -6.80
N PRO A 136 3.51 12.21 -6.76
CA PRO A 136 4.76 12.97 -6.87
C PRO A 136 5.79 12.64 -5.79
N ARG A 137 5.35 12.28 -4.57
CA ARG A 137 6.25 11.84 -3.49
C ARG A 137 6.60 10.35 -3.62
N ALA A 138 5.67 9.54 -4.10
CA ALA A 138 5.84 8.10 -4.27
C ALA A 138 6.79 7.72 -5.42
N MET A 139 7.22 8.66 -6.27
CA MET A 139 8.22 8.41 -7.31
C MET A 139 9.67 8.38 -6.82
N ILE A 140 9.90 8.52 -5.52
CA ILE A 140 11.21 8.28 -4.91
C ILE A 140 11.52 6.77 -4.85
N PHE A 141 10.50 5.91 -5.00
CA PHE A 141 10.61 4.45 -5.02
C PHE A 141 11.22 3.89 -6.32
#